data_AF-A0A3N5V281-F1
#
_entry.id   AF-A0A3N5V281-F1
#
_cell.length_a   1.000
_cell.length_b   1.000
_cell.length_c   1.000
_cell.angle_alpha   90.00
_cell.angle_beta   90.00
_cell.angle_gamma   90.00
#
_symmetry.space_group_name_H-M   'P 1'
#
loop_
_entity.id
_entity.type
_entity.pdbx_description
1 polymer ?
#
loop_
_entity_poly.entity_id
_entity_poly.type
_entity_poly.pdbx_seq_one_letter_code
_entity_poly.pdbx_strand_id
1 'polypeptide(L)'
;MSEIKRPVFFSGENPGMSLYVPGTEQLAAVASYWYCTDSLWGVGHALILWLGITPSTDIGQGGIFTDNFSLAQILVKDLTQHFPEFRDVPVNALAYVDARCEHTYDGACYRVMCQTAETKIEIEWSEVLDRKQVIWPQFPAGETAYDLTTVICPCRAGHIQINGERMPGEIKTTQTAAGAPSST
;
A
#
# COMPACT_ATOMS: atom_id res chain seq x y z
N MET A 1 36.72 -8.82 -9.49
CA MET A 1 35.55 -8.20 -8.83
C MET A 1 34.81 -9.29 -8.09
N SER A 2 34.73 -9.24 -6.75
CA SER A 2 33.84 -10.10 -6.00
C SER A 2 32.42 -9.55 -6.13
N GLU A 3 31.54 -10.30 -6.75
CA GLU A 3 30.12 -9.99 -6.84
C GLU A 3 29.55 -9.96 -5.40
N ILE A 4 29.09 -8.80 -4.95
CA ILE A 4 28.40 -8.70 -3.66
C ILE A 4 26.97 -9.19 -3.90
N LYS A 5 26.70 -10.44 -3.52
CA LYS A 5 25.35 -11.00 -3.52
C LYS A 5 24.61 -10.48 -2.28
N ARG A 6 23.67 -9.56 -2.47
CA ARG A 6 22.73 -9.15 -1.41
C ARG A 6 21.43 -9.95 -1.58
N PRO A 7 20.85 -10.49 -0.49
CA PRO A 7 19.56 -11.16 -0.58
C PRO A 7 18.47 -10.16 -0.98
N VAL A 8 17.53 -10.63 -1.81
CA VAL A 8 16.32 -9.86 -2.17
C VAL A 8 15.28 -10.10 -1.09
N PHE A 9 14.83 -9.02 -0.44
CA PHE A 9 13.69 -9.09 0.49
C PHE A 9 12.37 -9.16 -0.27
N PHE A 10 12.19 -8.24 -1.21
CA PHE A 10 11.00 -8.09 -2.04
C PHE A 10 11.39 -7.46 -3.38
N SER A 11 10.82 -7.99 -4.46
CA SER A 11 10.76 -7.33 -5.76
C SER A 11 9.30 -7.25 -6.21
N GLY A 12 8.90 -6.10 -6.76
CA GLY A 12 7.53 -5.88 -7.20
C GLY A 12 7.07 -4.45 -6.99
N GLU A 13 5.79 -4.29 -6.69
CA GLU A 13 5.11 -2.99 -6.64
C GLU A 13 4.43 -2.77 -5.29
N ASN A 14 4.46 -1.51 -4.79
CA ASN A 14 3.75 -1.11 -3.58
C ASN A 14 2.96 0.21 -3.75
N PRO A 15 1.79 0.20 -4.41
CA PRO A 15 0.88 1.33 -4.41
C PRO A 15 0.31 1.60 -3.01
N GLY A 16 0.60 2.79 -2.47
CA GLY A 16 0.07 3.27 -1.20
C GLY A 16 -0.96 4.39 -1.38
N MET A 17 -1.92 4.50 -0.47
CA MET A 17 -2.91 5.58 -0.41
C MET A 17 -3.29 5.92 1.02
N SER A 18 -3.24 7.21 1.35
CA SER A 18 -3.88 7.77 2.55
C SER A 18 -5.03 8.68 2.14
N LEU A 19 -6.21 8.42 2.69
CA LEU A 19 -7.37 9.31 2.58
C LEU A 19 -7.52 10.08 3.89
N TYR A 20 -7.82 11.37 3.78
CA TYR A 20 -8.00 12.26 4.92
C TYR A 20 -9.45 12.74 5.01
N VAL A 21 -9.94 13.03 6.22
CA VAL A 21 -11.23 13.71 6.35
C VAL A 21 -11.14 15.09 5.74
N PRO A 22 -12.12 15.47 4.89
CA PRO A 22 -12.10 16.76 4.21
C PRO A 22 -11.81 17.94 5.13
N GLY A 23 -10.78 18.71 4.80
CA GLY A 23 -10.40 19.92 5.55
C GLY A 23 -9.65 19.66 6.87
N THR A 24 -9.20 18.43 7.14
CA THR A 24 -8.46 18.08 8.36
C THR A 24 -7.23 17.22 8.05
N GLU A 25 -6.29 17.10 8.97
CA GLU A 25 -5.16 16.14 8.88
C GLU A 25 -5.50 14.74 9.42
N GLN A 26 -6.76 14.48 9.75
CA GLN A 26 -7.18 13.20 10.31
C GLN A 26 -7.30 12.15 9.20
N LEU A 27 -6.65 10.99 9.36
CA LEU A 27 -6.77 9.86 8.45
C LEU A 27 -8.19 9.27 8.48
N ALA A 28 -8.80 9.15 7.31
CA ALA A 28 -10.05 8.45 7.07
C ALA A 28 -9.81 6.98 6.70
N ALA A 29 -8.80 6.70 5.88
CA ALA A 29 -8.39 5.35 5.50
C ALA A 29 -6.91 5.32 5.08
N VAL A 30 -6.29 4.14 5.19
CA VAL A 30 -4.94 3.87 4.66
C VAL A 30 -4.97 2.54 3.93
N ALA A 31 -4.43 2.50 2.71
CA ALA A 31 -4.26 1.30 1.91
C ALA A 31 -2.80 1.15 1.47
N SER A 32 -2.25 -0.04 1.65
CA SER A 32 -0.94 -0.43 1.11
C SER A 32 -1.10 -1.75 0.36
N TYR A 33 -1.12 -1.67 -0.96
CA TYR A 33 -1.18 -2.83 -1.83
C TYR A 33 0.22 -3.29 -2.19
N TRP A 34 0.45 -4.59 -2.22
CA TRP A 34 1.73 -5.21 -2.54
C TRP A 34 1.48 -6.25 -3.62
N TYR A 35 2.24 -6.15 -4.71
CA TYR A 35 2.37 -7.20 -5.71
C TYR A 35 3.82 -7.67 -5.71
N CYS A 36 4.05 -8.92 -5.28
CA CYS A 36 5.37 -9.51 -5.15
C CYS A 36 5.68 -10.45 -6.32
N THR A 37 6.76 -10.17 -7.03
CA THR A 37 7.28 -10.99 -8.14
C THR A 37 8.48 -11.84 -7.74
N ASP A 38 9.18 -11.48 -6.65
CA ASP A 38 10.29 -12.27 -6.11
C ASP A 38 10.47 -12.00 -4.61
N SER A 39 10.46 -13.06 -3.79
CA SER A 39 10.80 -13.02 -2.36
C SER A 39 11.10 -14.42 -1.81
N LEU A 40 11.67 -14.50 -0.61
CA LEU A 40 11.87 -15.75 0.12
C LEU A 40 10.56 -16.42 0.57
N TRP A 41 9.45 -15.67 0.60
CA TRP A 41 8.13 -16.14 1.04
C TRP A 41 7.19 -16.42 -0.14
N GLY A 42 7.75 -16.43 -1.36
CA GLY A 42 7.02 -16.67 -2.60
C GLY A 42 6.48 -15.40 -3.25
N VAL A 43 5.76 -15.60 -4.34
CA VAL A 43 5.07 -14.55 -5.10
C VAL A 43 3.62 -14.43 -4.65
N GLY A 44 2.97 -13.31 -4.95
CA GLY A 44 1.57 -13.09 -4.61
C GLY A 44 1.26 -11.64 -4.30
N HIS A 45 0.14 -11.43 -3.62
CA HIS A 45 -0.42 -10.13 -3.36
C HIS A 45 -0.80 -9.96 -1.90
N ALA A 46 -0.72 -8.73 -1.39
CA ALA A 46 -1.28 -8.37 -0.10
C ALA A 46 -1.83 -6.95 -0.13
N LEU A 47 -3.06 -6.76 0.34
CA LEU A 47 -3.66 -5.46 0.60
C LEU A 47 -3.80 -5.28 2.10
N ILE A 48 -3.03 -4.36 2.68
CA ILE A 48 -3.22 -3.89 4.05
C ILE A 48 -4.17 -2.69 3.97
N LEU A 49 -5.39 -2.84 4.48
CA LEU A 49 -6.41 -1.80 4.47
C LEU A 49 -6.86 -1.50 5.90
N TRP A 50 -6.84 -0.23 6.26
CA TRP A 50 -7.40 0.26 7.51
C TRP A 50 -8.41 1.38 7.25
N LEU A 51 -9.52 1.34 7.98
CA LEU A 51 -10.60 2.32 7.95
C LEU A 51 -10.73 2.94 9.34
N GLY A 52 -10.49 4.25 9.44
CA GLY A 52 -10.42 4.94 10.71
C GLY A 52 -11.78 5.33 11.28
N ILE A 53 -12.42 6.30 10.64
CA ILE A 53 -13.53 7.06 11.24
C ILE A 53 -14.89 6.42 10.95
N THR A 54 -15.01 5.78 9.80
CA THR A 54 -16.23 5.12 9.38
C THR A 54 -15.88 3.67 9.03
N PRO A 55 -16.05 2.74 9.98
CA PRO A 55 -15.87 1.33 9.66
C PRO A 55 -16.87 0.92 8.59
N SER A 56 -16.44 0.05 7.68
CA SER A 56 -17.34 -0.59 6.73
C SER A 56 -18.23 -1.59 7.47
N THR A 57 -19.48 -1.73 7.06
CA THR A 57 -20.37 -2.79 7.56
C THR A 57 -19.84 -4.19 7.25
N ASP A 58 -19.05 -4.33 6.19
CA ASP A 58 -18.60 -5.63 5.67
C ASP A 58 -17.26 -6.07 6.26
N ILE A 59 -16.34 -5.13 6.48
CA ILE A 59 -14.97 -5.44 6.95
C ILE A 59 -14.57 -4.71 8.24
N GLY A 60 -15.51 -4.04 8.92
CA GLY A 60 -15.23 -3.29 10.14
C GLY A 60 -14.18 -2.20 9.92
N GLN A 61 -13.10 -2.24 10.70
CA GLN A 61 -11.98 -1.29 10.60
C GLN A 61 -10.94 -1.67 9.54
N GLY A 62 -11.20 -2.69 8.72
CA GLY A 62 -10.32 -3.13 7.65
C GLY A 62 -9.74 -4.53 7.87
N GLY A 63 -8.67 -4.85 7.15
CA GLY A 63 -8.10 -6.18 7.12
C GLY A 63 -6.83 -6.25 6.26
N ILE A 64 -6.19 -7.42 6.29
CA ILE A 64 -5.04 -7.77 5.46
C ILE A 64 -5.50 -8.86 4.49
N PHE A 65 -5.80 -8.47 3.25
CA PHE A 65 -6.36 -9.36 2.22
C PHE A 65 -5.25 -9.90 1.34
N THR A 66 -5.12 -11.21 1.21
CA THR A 66 -3.95 -11.80 0.56
C THR A 66 -4.22 -13.19 -0.01
N ASP A 67 -3.52 -13.52 -1.08
CA ASP A 67 -3.43 -14.89 -1.63
C ASP A 67 -2.14 -15.62 -1.16
N ASN A 68 -1.30 -14.94 -0.37
CA ASN A 68 -0.06 -15.46 0.20
C ASN A 68 0.13 -14.95 1.64
N PHE A 69 -0.40 -15.72 2.58
CA PHE A 69 -0.36 -15.42 4.01
C PHE A 69 1.06 -15.19 4.54
N SER A 70 2.04 -16.03 4.16
CA SER A 70 3.42 -15.91 4.65
C SER A 70 4.09 -14.62 4.19
N LEU A 71 3.87 -14.21 2.93
CA LEU A 71 4.32 -12.92 2.42
C LEU A 71 3.68 -11.76 3.19
N ALA A 72 2.35 -11.78 3.34
CA ALA A 72 1.62 -10.71 4.03
C ALA A 72 2.10 -10.51 5.48
N GLN A 73 2.36 -11.60 6.21
CA GLN A 73 2.87 -11.52 7.58
C GLN A 73 4.21 -10.78 7.66
N ILE A 74 5.11 -11.05 6.72
CA ILE A 74 6.43 -10.43 6.70
C ILE A 74 6.38 -8.99 6.22
N LEU A 75 5.54 -8.68 5.24
CA LEU A 75 5.30 -7.30 4.83
C LEU A 75 4.77 -6.47 6.02
N VAL A 76 3.83 -7.01 6.78
CA VAL A 76 3.29 -6.32 7.97
C VAL A 76 4.34 -6.12 9.04
N LYS A 77 5.03 -7.21 9.40
CA LYS A 77 6.00 -7.23 10.49
C LYS A 77 7.27 -6.42 10.17
N ASP A 78 7.81 -6.53 8.97
CA ASP A 78 9.13 -5.98 8.69
C ASP A 78 9.06 -4.73 7.80
N LEU A 79 7.92 -4.37 7.20
CA LEU A 79 7.77 -3.15 6.38
C LEU A 79 6.64 -2.22 6.83
N THR A 80 5.38 -2.57 6.57
CA THR A 80 4.28 -1.58 6.61
C THR A 80 4.09 -0.98 7.99
N GLN A 81 4.27 -1.72 9.09
CA GLN A 81 4.14 -1.16 10.44
C GLN A 81 5.17 -0.07 10.76
N HIS A 82 6.26 0.02 9.99
CA HIS A 82 7.32 1.02 10.15
C HIS A 82 7.11 2.24 9.24
N PHE A 83 6.14 2.20 8.33
CA PHE A 83 5.89 3.32 7.44
C PHE A 83 5.18 4.48 8.17
N PRO A 84 5.49 5.74 7.84
CA PRO A 84 4.91 6.90 8.52
C PRO A 84 3.37 6.91 8.56
N GLU A 85 2.71 6.50 7.48
CA GLU A 85 1.26 6.45 7.33
C GLU A 85 0.57 5.43 8.26
N PHE A 86 1.33 4.44 8.75
CA PHE A 86 0.81 3.42 9.66
C PHE A 86 1.19 3.65 11.14
N ARG A 87 1.88 4.74 11.47
CA ARG A 87 2.36 5.02 12.84
C ARG A 87 1.26 4.95 13.91
N ASP A 88 0.08 5.48 13.58
CA ASP A 88 -1.09 5.54 14.48
C ASP A 88 -2.19 4.55 14.06
N VAL A 89 -1.85 3.58 13.20
CA VAL A 89 -2.77 2.55 12.72
C VAL A 89 -2.48 1.24 13.45
N PRO A 90 -3.50 0.56 14.02
CA PRO A 90 -3.31 -0.71 14.71
C PRO A 90 -3.15 -1.89 13.73
N VAL A 91 -2.15 -1.83 12.83
CA VAL A 91 -1.96 -2.81 11.74
C VAL A 91 -1.88 -4.24 12.28
N ASN A 92 -1.21 -4.44 13.41
CA ASN A 92 -1.05 -5.76 14.04
C ASN A 92 -2.36 -6.35 14.60
N ALA A 93 -3.43 -5.55 14.73
CA ALA A 93 -4.75 -6.00 15.14
C ALA A 93 -5.67 -6.32 13.96
N LEU A 94 -5.26 -6.02 12.72
CA LEU A 94 -6.04 -6.33 11.52
C LEU A 94 -6.06 -7.84 11.28
N ALA A 95 -7.23 -8.36 10.91
CA ALA A 95 -7.38 -9.76 10.56
C ALA A 95 -6.73 -10.04 9.19
N TYR A 96 -6.02 -11.16 9.09
CA TYR A 96 -5.60 -11.71 7.81
C TYR A 96 -6.77 -12.45 7.18
N VAL A 97 -7.06 -12.16 5.93
CA VAL A 97 -8.20 -12.68 5.18
C VAL A 97 -7.68 -13.26 3.87
N ASP A 98 -8.02 -14.52 3.62
CA ASP A 98 -7.76 -15.16 2.33
C ASP A 98 -8.59 -14.46 1.25
N ALA A 99 -7.91 -13.94 0.23
CA ALA A 99 -8.53 -13.16 -0.83
C ALA A 99 -7.77 -13.33 -2.14
N ARG A 100 -8.50 -13.44 -3.25
CA ARG A 100 -7.90 -13.29 -4.57
C ARG A 100 -7.70 -11.80 -4.83
N CYS A 101 -6.45 -11.40 -5.05
CA CYS A 101 -6.12 -10.04 -5.45
C CYS A 101 -5.53 -10.01 -6.86
N GLU A 102 -5.85 -8.96 -7.59
CA GLU A 102 -5.31 -8.69 -8.92
C GLU A 102 -5.20 -7.19 -9.16
N HIS A 103 -4.38 -6.82 -10.14
CA HIS A 103 -4.21 -5.42 -10.52
C HIS A 103 -4.13 -5.27 -12.04
N THR A 104 -4.44 -4.06 -12.51
CA THR A 104 -4.23 -3.64 -13.89
C THR A 104 -3.59 -2.26 -13.91
N TYR A 105 -2.63 -2.06 -14.81
CA TYR A 105 -2.03 -0.76 -15.08
C TYR A 105 -2.04 -0.49 -16.58
N ASP A 106 -2.72 0.58 -16.99
CA ASP A 106 -2.84 0.98 -18.41
C ASP A 106 -1.87 2.11 -18.82
N GLY A 107 -0.94 2.48 -17.93
CA GLY A 107 -0.02 3.61 -18.11
C GLY A 107 -0.52 4.93 -17.51
N ALA A 108 -1.82 5.09 -17.33
CA ALA A 108 -2.45 6.28 -16.76
C ALA A 108 -3.12 6.01 -15.40
N CYS A 109 -3.65 4.81 -15.23
CA CYS A 109 -4.44 4.41 -14.08
C CYS A 109 -4.00 3.04 -13.56
N TYR A 110 -3.80 2.96 -12.25
CA TYR A 110 -3.52 1.73 -11.53
C TYR A 110 -4.77 1.30 -10.78
N ARG A 111 -5.25 0.08 -11.02
CA ARG A 111 -6.45 -0.47 -10.38
C ARG A 111 -6.11 -1.76 -9.68
N VAL A 112 -6.62 -1.92 -8.47
CA VAL A 112 -6.52 -3.12 -7.64
C VAL A 112 -7.93 -3.61 -7.36
N MET A 113 -8.11 -4.93 -7.41
CA MET A 113 -9.28 -5.60 -6.87
C MET A 113 -8.82 -6.72 -5.94
N CYS A 114 -9.38 -6.77 -4.73
CA CYS A 114 -9.28 -7.92 -3.83
C CYS A 114 -10.68 -8.46 -3.54
N GLN A 115 -10.87 -9.77 -3.68
CA GLN A 115 -12.16 -10.43 -3.58
C GLN A 115 -12.11 -11.61 -2.61
N THR A 116 -13.03 -11.63 -1.66
CA THR A 116 -13.37 -12.78 -0.79
C THR A 116 -14.72 -13.36 -1.22
N ALA A 117 -15.28 -14.30 -0.46
CA ALA A 117 -16.65 -14.78 -0.70
C ALA A 117 -17.73 -13.70 -0.49
N GLU A 118 -17.46 -12.70 0.35
CA GLU A 118 -18.46 -11.75 0.88
C GLU A 118 -18.10 -10.29 0.56
N THR A 119 -16.85 -10.02 0.19
CA THR A 119 -16.33 -8.66 0.06
C THR A 119 -15.57 -8.50 -1.24
N LYS A 120 -15.93 -7.45 -2.00
CA LYS A 120 -15.15 -6.90 -3.09
C LYS A 120 -14.54 -5.57 -2.67
N ILE A 121 -13.22 -5.45 -2.75
CA ILE A 121 -12.49 -4.20 -2.51
C ILE A 121 -11.88 -3.75 -3.82
N GLU A 122 -12.13 -2.51 -4.21
CA GLU A 122 -11.58 -1.89 -5.41
C GLU A 122 -10.85 -0.61 -5.02
N ILE A 123 -9.62 -0.45 -5.52
CA ILE A 123 -8.81 0.74 -5.26
C ILE A 123 -8.24 1.23 -6.58
N GLU A 124 -8.32 2.54 -6.81
CA GLU A 124 -7.81 3.18 -8.01
C GLU A 124 -6.86 4.32 -7.67
N TRP A 125 -5.76 4.42 -8.40
CA TRP A 125 -4.86 5.57 -8.43
C TRP A 125 -4.77 6.10 -9.86
N SER A 126 -4.97 7.40 -10.04
CA SER A 126 -4.98 8.02 -11.36
C SER A 126 -4.45 9.46 -11.33
N GLU A 127 -4.29 10.04 -12.53
CA GLU A 127 -3.73 11.38 -12.70
C GLU A 127 -2.31 11.49 -12.11
N VAL A 128 -1.41 10.63 -12.58
CA VAL A 128 0.01 10.62 -12.20
C VAL A 128 0.62 12.00 -12.40
N LEU A 129 1.18 12.56 -11.34
CA LEU A 129 1.75 13.90 -11.27
C LEU A 129 3.21 13.93 -11.73
N ASP A 130 3.96 12.88 -11.43
CA ASP A 130 5.39 12.78 -11.70
C ASP A 130 5.85 11.30 -11.68
N ARG A 131 7.09 11.03 -12.09
CA ARG A 131 7.73 9.71 -12.00
C ARG A 131 9.19 9.89 -11.58
N LYS A 132 9.55 9.39 -10.39
CA LYS A 132 10.89 9.62 -9.82
C LYS A 132 11.54 8.32 -9.42
N GLN A 133 12.75 8.09 -9.91
CA GLN A 133 13.59 7.04 -9.35
C GLN A 133 14.12 7.48 -7.99
N VAL A 134 13.97 6.60 -6.99
CA VAL A 134 14.55 6.75 -5.67
C VAL A 134 15.47 5.56 -5.42
N ILE A 135 16.69 5.86 -5.01
CA ILE A 135 17.65 4.87 -4.52
C ILE A 135 17.90 5.22 -3.06
N TRP A 136 17.57 4.30 -2.16
CA TRP A 136 17.71 4.46 -0.73
C TRP A 136 18.58 3.33 -0.17
N PRO A 137 19.91 3.56 -0.04
CA PRO A 137 20.80 2.61 0.59
C PRO A 137 20.47 2.45 2.07
N GLN A 138 20.60 1.24 2.61
CA GLN A 138 20.31 0.94 4.02
C GLN A 138 18.87 1.32 4.45
N PHE A 139 17.91 1.15 3.54
CA PHE A 139 16.49 1.23 3.84
C PHE A 139 16.12 0.22 4.95
N PRO A 140 15.49 0.66 6.04
CA PRO A 140 15.14 -0.22 7.15
C PRO A 140 13.96 -1.14 6.79
N ALA A 141 14.12 -2.45 7.05
CA ALA A 141 13.05 -3.44 7.00
C ALA A 141 13.15 -4.34 8.25
N GLY A 142 12.33 -4.06 9.25
CA GLY A 142 12.42 -4.66 10.58
C GLY A 142 13.78 -4.38 11.22
N GLU A 143 14.46 -5.43 11.66
CA GLU A 143 15.81 -5.35 12.26
C GLU A 143 16.95 -5.34 11.22
N THR A 144 16.63 -5.54 9.93
CA THR A 144 17.62 -5.64 8.85
C THR A 144 17.54 -4.42 7.93
N ALA A 145 18.65 -4.06 7.28
CA ALA A 145 18.69 -3.00 6.28
C ALA A 145 18.93 -3.58 4.87
N TYR A 146 18.20 -3.07 3.89
CA TYR A 146 18.32 -3.43 2.47
C TYR A 146 18.60 -2.19 1.63
N ASP A 147 19.07 -2.36 0.40
CA ASP A 147 19.11 -1.24 -0.55
C ASP A 147 17.78 -1.23 -1.33
N LEU A 148 17.01 -0.15 -1.20
CA LEU A 148 15.77 0.03 -1.94
C LEU A 148 16.03 0.80 -3.23
N THR A 149 15.56 0.27 -4.36
CA THR A 149 15.45 1.01 -5.61
C THR A 149 14.00 0.94 -6.07
N THR A 150 13.36 2.10 -6.25
CA THR A 150 11.93 2.19 -6.58
C THR A 150 11.65 3.36 -7.51
N VAL A 151 10.50 3.33 -8.18
CA VAL A 151 9.95 4.47 -8.90
C VAL A 151 8.69 4.93 -8.17
N ILE A 152 8.70 6.18 -7.70
CA ILE A 152 7.55 6.79 -7.03
C ILE A 152 6.76 7.61 -8.06
N CYS A 153 5.46 7.28 -8.18
CA CYS A 153 4.51 7.89 -9.10
C CYS A 153 3.37 8.55 -8.32
N PRO A 154 3.55 9.76 -7.75
CA PRO A 154 2.49 10.40 -6.98
C PRO A 154 1.27 10.67 -7.86
N CYS A 155 0.07 10.46 -7.31
CA CYS A 155 -1.19 10.58 -8.04
C CYS A 155 -2.05 11.71 -7.47
N ARG A 156 -2.75 12.44 -8.34
CA ARG A 156 -3.69 13.50 -7.90
C ARG A 156 -4.98 12.92 -7.36
N ALA A 157 -5.42 11.82 -7.96
CA ALA A 157 -6.71 11.21 -7.68
C ALA A 157 -6.51 9.78 -7.20
N GLY A 158 -7.36 9.39 -6.24
CA GLY A 158 -7.43 8.03 -5.75
C GLY A 158 -8.70 7.81 -4.96
N HIS A 159 -9.18 6.58 -4.94
CA HIS A 159 -10.35 6.21 -4.15
C HIS A 159 -10.37 4.73 -3.80
N ILE A 160 -11.11 4.40 -2.73
CA ILE A 160 -11.35 3.04 -2.24
C ILE A 160 -12.86 2.78 -2.31
N GLN A 161 -13.26 1.62 -2.81
CA GLN A 161 -14.64 1.12 -2.77
C GLN A 161 -14.69 -0.24 -2.10
N ILE A 162 -15.72 -0.45 -1.28
CA ILE A 162 -16.01 -1.73 -0.63
C ILE A 162 -17.43 -2.10 -1.01
N ASN A 163 -17.61 -3.22 -1.72
CA ASN A 163 -18.90 -3.67 -2.23
C ASN A 163 -19.66 -2.58 -3.03
N GLY A 164 -18.91 -1.74 -3.76
CA GLY A 164 -19.43 -0.63 -4.55
C GLY A 164 -19.71 0.65 -3.76
N GLU A 165 -19.59 0.63 -2.43
CA GLU A 165 -19.68 1.83 -1.59
C GLU A 165 -18.31 2.53 -1.55
N ARG A 166 -18.27 3.80 -1.96
CA ARG A 166 -17.05 4.60 -1.95
C ARG A 166 -16.74 5.09 -0.53
N MET A 167 -15.51 4.83 -0.08
CA MET A 167 -15.06 5.37 1.20
C MET A 167 -14.90 6.89 1.13
N PRO A 168 -15.34 7.62 2.18
CA PRO A 168 -15.17 9.06 2.24
C PRO A 168 -13.70 9.41 2.48
N GLY A 169 -13.28 10.55 1.96
CA GLY A 169 -11.97 11.14 2.20
C GLY A 169 -11.37 11.77 0.96
N GLU A 170 -10.33 12.58 1.18
CA GLU A 170 -9.59 13.27 0.13
C GLU A 170 -8.12 12.86 0.13
N ILE A 171 -7.53 12.78 -1.06
CA ILE A 171 -6.08 12.64 -1.24
C ILE A 171 -5.44 13.98 -0.88
N LYS A 172 -4.33 13.95 -0.14
CA LYS A 172 -3.48 15.12 0.06
C LYS A 172 -2.18 14.99 -0.70
N THR A 173 -1.96 15.93 -1.61
CA THR A 173 -0.67 16.08 -2.28
C THR A 173 0.13 17.18 -1.60
N THR A 174 1.31 16.87 -1.08
CA THR A 174 2.23 17.92 -0.60
C THR A 174 3.15 18.36 -1.73
N GLN A 175 3.24 19.67 -1.97
CA GLN A 175 4.36 20.28 -2.68
C GLN A 175 5.40 20.64 -1.61
N THR A 176 6.55 19.98 -1.57
CA THR A 176 7.65 20.49 -0.75
C THR A 176 8.28 21.70 -1.46
N ALA A 177 8.81 22.66 -0.70
CA ALA A 177 9.37 23.93 -1.19
C ALA A 177 10.58 23.78 -2.15
N ALA A 178 11.05 22.56 -2.40
CA ALA A 178 11.98 22.20 -3.49
C ALA A 178 11.26 21.76 -4.79
N GLY A 179 9.94 21.96 -4.89
CA GLY A 179 9.17 21.97 -6.13
C GLY A 179 8.64 20.64 -6.64
N ALA A 180 8.70 19.55 -5.86
CA ALA A 180 8.34 18.23 -6.37
C ALA A 180 7.07 17.68 -5.66
N PRO A 181 6.05 17.23 -6.42
CA PRO A 181 4.83 16.68 -5.84
C PRO A 181 5.09 15.32 -5.16
N SER A 182 4.41 15.09 -4.04
CA SER A 182 4.31 13.82 -3.32
C SER A 182 2.84 13.58 -2.97
N SER A 183 2.38 12.33 -3.07
CA SER A 183 1.11 11.87 -2.50
C SER A 183 1.45 10.79 -1.47
N THR A 184 0.89 10.90 -0.28
CA THR A 184 0.91 9.86 0.77
C THR A 184 -0.48 9.30 0.93
#